data_AF-A0A316H0K4-F1
#
_entry.id   AF-A0A316H0K4-F1
#
_cell.length_a   1.000
_cell.length_b   1.000
_cell.length_c   1.000
_cell.angle_alpha   90.00
_cell.angle_beta   90.00
_cell.angle_gamma   90.00
#
_symmetry.space_group_name_H-M   'P 1'
#
loop_
_entity.id
_entity.type
_entity.pdbx_description
1 polymer ?
#
loop_
_entity_poly.entity_id
_entity_poly.type
_entity_poly.pdbx_seq_one_letter_code
_entity_poly.pdbx_strand_id
1 'polypeptide(L)'
;MFSKQTAAEIEKAARELGIEPAALLAIAEIESAGQVFARIDGRNEPLIRFEGHYFDRRLSGDKQDNARAAGLASPTAGAVANPRAQAARWQMLDQAAGIDHQAAYESTSWGLGQVMGAHWLWLGFDNVDALVEEARSGAAGQARLMARYIEKAGLTEALNRHDWEAVGHGYNGPGFRKNAYHLKLAEAYQRQIDGPAPGDRLMKVDSRGEMVTELQEALVALGYPVDTDGIFGPGTAAAIKKFQSEHGLAADGIAGERTQAALEKALQPAAGFWSSLKAWLVGLFGRS
;
A
#
# COMPACT_ATOMS: atom_id res chain seq x y z
N MET A 1 5.06 4.22 -4.81
CA MET A 1 4.93 5.67 -4.55
C MET A 1 3.47 5.98 -4.41
N PHE A 2 3.16 6.88 -3.47
CA PHE A 2 1.80 7.27 -3.15
C PHE A 2 1.26 8.29 -4.16
N SER A 3 -0.05 8.28 -4.35
CA SER A 3 -0.78 9.33 -5.03
C SER A 3 -0.66 10.66 -4.26
N LYS A 4 -1.01 11.79 -4.91
CA LYS A 4 -1.07 13.11 -4.26
C LYS A 4 -2.00 13.10 -3.04
N GLN A 5 -3.16 12.48 -3.19
CA GLN A 5 -4.17 12.43 -2.13
C GLN A 5 -3.67 11.62 -0.93
N THR A 6 -3.18 10.41 -1.18
CA THR A 6 -2.62 9.54 -0.14
C THR A 6 -1.46 10.21 0.59
N ALA A 7 -0.55 10.86 -0.14
CA ALA A 7 0.54 11.59 0.47
C ALA A 7 0.01 12.70 1.40
N ALA A 8 -0.94 13.51 0.94
CA ALA A 8 -1.54 14.57 1.76
C ALA A 8 -2.22 14.04 3.03
N GLU A 9 -2.88 12.87 2.97
CA GLU A 9 -3.44 12.20 4.13
C GLU A 9 -2.39 11.77 5.15
N ILE A 10 -1.27 11.19 4.67
CA ILE A 10 -0.14 10.81 5.52
C ILE A 10 0.50 12.05 6.14
N GLU A 11 0.72 13.11 5.36
CA GLU A 11 1.31 14.35 5.85
C GLU A 11 0.46 15.01 6.92
N LYS A 12 -0.87 14.99 6.76
CA LYS A 12 -1.80 15.51 7.76
C LYS A 12 -1.68 14.73 9.08
N ALA A 13 -1.69 13.40 9.02
CA ALA A 13 -1.54 12.55 10.21
C ALA A 13 -0.17 12.76 10.89
N ALA A 14 0.90 12.97 10.11
CA ALA A 14 2.22 13.28 10.65
C ALA A 14 2.20 14.59 11.47
N ARG A 15 1.62 15.66 10.92
CA ARG A 15 1.55 16.97 11.58
C ARG A 15 0.72 16.93 12.86
N GLU A 16 -0.40 16.19 12.87
CA GLU A 16 -1.25 16.03 14.06
C GLU A 16 -0.51 15.40 15.25
N LEU A 17 0.52 14.59 14.97
CA LEU A 17 1.31 13.87 15.97
C LEU A 17 2.74 14.43 16.11
N GLY A 18 3.01 15.61 15.56
CA GLY A 18 4.30 16.29 15.69
C GLY A 18 5.47 15.60 14.99
N ILE A 19 5.19 14.78 13.98
CA ILE A 19 6.19 14.11 13.14
C ILE A 19 6.39 14.91 11.86
N GLU A 20 7.63 15.03 11.40
CA GLU A 20 7.94 15.61 10.10
C GLU A 20 7.29 14.79 8.97
N PRO A 21 6.47 15.41 8.09
CA PRO A 21 5.74 14.69 7.06
C PRO A 21 6.61 13.87 6.10
N ALA A 22 7.73 14.44 5.64
CA ALA A 22 8.66 13.76 4.73
C ALA A 22 9.28 12.51 5.37
N ALA A 23 9.56 12.56 6.67
CA ALA A 23 10.10 11.43 7.41
C ALA A 23 9.06 10.30 7.57
N LEU A 24 7.80 10.65 7.86
CA LEU A 24 6.72 9.64 7.95
C LEU A 24 6.42 9.00 6.58
N LEU A 25 6.41 9.80 5.50
CA LEU A 25 6.27 9.31 4.14
C LEU A 25 7.40 8.36 3.73
N ALA A 26 8.64 8.64 4.17
CA ALA A 26 9.79 7.78 3.89
C ALA A 26 9.66 6.40 4.56
N ILE A 27 9.21 6.35 5.82
CA ILE A 27 8.91 5.07 6.49
C ILE A 27 7.80 4.34 5.75
N ALA A 28 6.67 5.01 5.47
CA ALA A 28 5.55 4.40 4.75
C ALA A 28 5.98 3.82 3.39
N GLU A 29 6.83 4.53 2.63
CA GLU A 29 7.34 4.04 1.36
C GLU A 29 8.16 2.75 1.51
N ILE A 30 9.04 2.67 2.52
CA ILE A 30 9.88 1.50 2.77
C ILE A 30 9.06 0.30 3.23
N GLU A 31 8.14 0.51 4.18
CA GLU A 31 7.36 -0.56 4.78
C GLU A 31 6.29 -1.12 3.81
N SER A 32 5.77 -0.28 2.93
CA SER A 32 4.65 -0.65 2.05
C SER A 32 5.02 -0.77 0.57
N ALA A 33 6.28 -0.51 0.21
CA ALA A 33 6.71 -0.28 -1.18
C ALA A 33 5.86 0.80 -1.89
N GLY A 34 5.28 1.72 -1.11
CA GLY A 34 4.37 2.76 -1.57
C GLY A 34 3.01 2.26 -2.03
N GLN A 35 2.60 1.04 -1.65
CA GLN A 35 1.25 0.50 -1.86
C GLN A 35 0.45 0.68 -0.56
N VAL A 36 -0.79 1.16 -0.65
CA VAL A 36 -1.63 1.43 0.54
C VAL A 36 -2.60 0.28 0.80
N PHE A 37 -3.22 -0.21 -0.28
CA PHE A 37 -4.23 -1.24 -0.25
C PHE A 37 -3.93 -2.34 -1.24
N ALA A 38 -4.53 -3.50 -0.99
CA ALA A 38 -4.74 -4.53 -1.99
C ALA A 38 -6.24 -4.68 -2.25
N ARG A 39 -6.60 -5.01 -3.50
CA ARG A 39 -7.98 -5.32 -3.87
C ARG A 39 -8.28 -6.77 -3.50
N ILE A 40 -9.18 -6.97 -2.53
CA ILE A 40 -9.59 -8.29 -2.02
C ILE A 40 -11.11 -8.35 -2.08
N ASP A 41 -11.66 -9.28 -2.86
CA ASP A 41 -13.10 -9.49 -3.02
C ASP A 41 -13.90 -8.19 -3.28
N GLY A 42 -13.35 -7.31 -4.13
CA GLY A 42 -13.99 -6.05 -4.49
C GLY A 42 -13.90 -4.95 -3.43
N ARG A 43 -13.06 -5.11 -2.40
CA ARG A 43 -12.78 -4.11 -1.37
C ARG A 43 -11.30 -3.74 -1.34
N ASN A 44 -11.01 -2.53 -0.87
CA ASN A 44 -9.64 -2.11 -0.59
C ASN A 44 -9.31 -2.51 0.84
N GLU A 45 -8.43 -3.49 0.99
CA GLU A 45 -7.97 -3.99 2.29
C GLU A 45 -6.53 -3.51 2.55
N PRO A 46 -6.13 -3.26 3.81
CA PRO A 46 -4.75 -2.94 4.13
C PRO A 46 -3.83 -4.10 3.74
N LEU A 47 -2.58 -3.76 3.41
CA LEU A 47 -1.54 -4.77 3.23
C LEU A 47 -1.29 -5.49 4.55
N ILE A 48 -1.22 -6.82 4.48
CA ILE A 48 -0.95 -7.64 5.67
C ILE A 48 0.29 -8.50 5.52
N ARG A 49 0.84 -8.87 6.67
CA ARG A 49 1.81 -9.95 6.81
C ARG A 49 1.52 -10.71 8.10
N PHE A 50 1.37 -12.01 7.96
CA PHE A 50 1.02 -12.91 9.06
C PHE A 50 2.28 -13.53 9.66
N GLU A 51 2.41 -13.51 10.99
CA GLU A 51 3.58 -14.02 11.70
C GLU A 51 3.22 -15.32 12.44
N GLY A 52 3.41 -16.47 11.78
CA GLY A 52 3.04 -17.78 12.33
C GLY A 52 3.70 -18.14 13.67
N HIS A 53 4.84 -17.53 14.00
CA HIS A 53 5.50 -17.69 15.31
C HIS A 53 4.92 -16.79 16.41
N TYR A 54 4.26 -15.69 16.06
CA TYR A 54 3.40 -14.95 16.98
C TYR A 54 2.12 -15.73 17.24
N PHE A 55 1.56 -16.35 16.20
CA PHE A 55 0.34 -17.15 16.31
C PHE A 55 0.57 -18.38 17.18
N ASP A 56 1.66 -19.11 16.94
CA ASP A 56 2.07 -20.27 17.75
C ASP A 56 2.10 -19.94 19.26
N ARG A 57 2.76 -18.85 19.63
CA ARG A 57 2.93 -18.44 21.03
C ARG A 57 1.64 -17.96 21.71
N ARG A 58 0.62 -17.59 20.94
CA ARG A 58 -0.67 -17.12 21.45
C ARG A 58 -1.68 -18.24 21.62
N LEU A 59 -1.41 -19.41 21.06
CA LEU A 59 -2.26 -20.58 21.19
C LEU A 59 -1.71 -21.54 22.24
N SER A 60 -2.59 -22.42 22.72
CA SER A 60 -2.24 -23.52 23.61
C SER A 60 -3.14 -24.73 23.36
N GLY A 61 -2.66 -25.92 23.68
CA GLY A 61 -3.42 -27.17 23.53
C GLY A 61 -3.85 -27.43 22.08
N ASP A 62 -5.05 -27.98 21.91
CA ASP A 62 -5.58 -28.40 20.61
C ASP A 62 -5.54 -27.30 19.54
N LYS A 63 -5.74 -26.03 19.92
CA LYS A 63 -5.64 -24.91 18.97
C LYS A 63 -4.24 -24.76 18.40
N GLN A 64 -3.21 -24.85 19.25
CA GLN A 64 -1.81 -24.74 18.82
C GLN A 64 -1.42 -25.94 17.93
N ASP A 65 -1.83 -27.14 18.33
CA ASP A 65 -1.55 -28.37 17.56
C ASP A 65 -2.26 -28.35 16.20
N ASN A 66 -3.52 -27.93 16.15
CA ASN A 66 -4.27 -27.77 14.91
C ASN A 66 -3.64 -26.71 14.00
N ALA A 67 -3.21 -25.57 14.55
CA ALA A 67 -2.56 -24.52 13.77
C ALA A 67 -1.20 -24.99 13.20
N ARG A 68 -0.42 -25.75 13.97
CA ARG A 68 0.84 -26.36 13.49
C ARG A 68 0.58 -27.40 12.40
N ALA A 69 -0.41 -28.28 12.60
CA ALA A 69 -0.79 -29.29 11.61
C ALA A 69 -1.30 -28.66 10.30
N ALA A 70 -1.99 -27.52 10.38
CA ALA A 70 -2.43 -26.74 9.24
C ALA A 70 -1.31 -25.93 8.55
N GLY A 71 -0.09 -25.93 9.10
CA GLY A 71 1.04 -25.13 8.58
C GLY A 71 0.91 -23.62 8.83
N LEU A 72 0.04 -23.22 9.75
CA LEU A 72 -0.21 -21.81 10.12
C LEU A 72 0.60 -21.36 11.33
N ALA A 73 1.14 -22.29 12.13
CA ALA A 73 1.92 -21.97 13.32
C ALA A 73 3.25 -22.72 13.36
N SER A 74 4.28 -22.08 13.89
CA SER A 74 5.57 -22.69 14.17
C SER A 74 6.29 -21.90 15.28
N PRO A 75 6.99 -22.53 16.23
CA PRO A 75 7.78 -21.81 17.21
C PRO A 75 8.98 -21.07 16.59
N THR A 76 9.34 -21.37 15.34
CA THR A 76 10.49 -20.78 14.64
C THR A 76 10.05 -19.60 13.78
N ALA A 77 10.63 -18.42 14.03
CA ALA A 77 10.39 -17.23 13.22
C ALA A 77 10.76 -17.47 11.74
N GLY A 78 9.87 -17.09 10.83
CA GLY A 78 10.06 -17.25 9.38
C GLY A 78 9.79 -18.66 8.83
N ALA A 79 9.47 -19.66 9.66
CA ALA A 79 9.15 -21.01 9.18
C ALA A 79 7.81 -21.09 8.44
N VAL A 80 6.85 -20.23 8.79
CA VAL A 80 5.58 -20.09 8.06
C VAL A 80 5.77 -19.03 6.97
N ALA A 81 5.82 -19.48 5.72
CA ALA A 81 6.02 -18.60 4.57
C ALA A 81 4.73 -17.84 4.22
N ASN A 82 4.82 -16.52 4.10
CA ASN A 82 3.70 -15.74 3.58
C ASN A 82 3.58 -15.90 2.06
N PRO A 83 2.38 -16.13 1.52
CA PRO A 83 2.14 -16.07 0.08
C PRO A 83 2.61 -14.75 -0.53
N ARG A 84 2.99 -14.78 -1.82
CA ARG A 84 3.42 -13.57 -2.53
C ARG A 84 2.27 -12.57 -2.70
N ALA A 85 1.10 -13.05 -3.08
CA ALA A 85 -0.08 -12.23 -3.34
C ALA A 85 -0.85 -11.90 -2.05
N GLN A 86 -1.32 -10.66 -1.93
CA GLN A 86 -2.10 -10.21 -0.76
C GLN A 86 -3.41 -10.99 -0.61
N ALA A 87 -4.12 -11.32 -1.70
CA ALA A 87 -5.33 -12.15 -1.63
C ALA A 87 -5.10 -13.50 -0.93
N ALA A 88 -3.98 -14.16 -1.22
CA ALA A 88 -3.63 -15.42 -0.56
C ALA A 88 -3.17 -15.22 0.89
N ARG A 89 -2.60 -14.06 1.25
CA ARG A 89 -2.31 -13.73 2.66
C ARG A 89 -3.59 -13.49 3.45
N TRP A 90 -4.58 -12.84 2.86
CA TRP A 90 -5.90 -12.65 3.47
C TRP A 90 -6.61 -13.98 3.69
N GLN A 91 -6.57 -14.89 2.71
CA GLN A 91 -7.07 -16.26 2.89
C GLN A 91 -6.34 -17.02 4.01
N MET A 92 -5.03 -16.87 4.12
CA MET A 92 -4.24 -17.45 5.23
C MET A 92 -4.67 -16.88 6.58
N LEU A 93 -4.92 -15.57 6.67
CA LEU A 93 -5.45 -14.94 7.88
C LEU A 93 -6.85 -15.46 8.23
N ASP A 94 -7.75 -15.60 7.26
CA ASP A 94 -9.10 -16.13 7.48
C ASP A 94 -9.06 -17.57 8.02
N GLN A 95 -8.16 -18.42 7.49
CA GLN A 95 -7.94 -19.77 8.00
C GLN A 95 -7.45 -19.76 9.45
N ALA A 96 -6.49 -18.89 9.79
CA ALA A 96 -5.98 -18.76 11.14
C ALA A 96 -7.06 -18.23 12.11
N ALA A 97 -7.84 -17.24 11.67
CA ALA A 97 -8.93 -16.66 12.44
C ALA A 97 -10.06 -17.68 12.71
N GLY A 98 -10.25 -18.67 11.83
CA GLY A 98 -11.13 -19.81 12.06
C GLY A 98 -10.68 -20.73 13.22
N ILE A 99 -9.39 -20.72 13.59
CA ILE A 99 -8.87 -21.43 14.77
C ILE A 99 -9.00 -20.54 16.01
N ASP A 100 -8.53 -19.30 15.91
CA ASP A 100 -8.63 -18.29 16.95
C ASP A 100 -8.51 -16.88 16.37
N HIS A 101 -9.63 -16.15 16.37
CA HIS A 101 -9.75 -14.83 15.74
C HIS A 101 -8.77 -13.81 16.35
N GLN A 102 -8.81 -13.66 17.68
CA GLN A 102 -7.98 -12.67 18.36
C GLN A 102 -6.49 -12.98 18.16
N ALA A 103 -6.08 -14.24 18.37
CA ALA A 103 -4.68 -14.62 18.21
C ALA A 103 -4.19 -14.40 16.77
N ALA A 104 -5.01 -14.68 15.76
CA ALA A 104 -4.66 -14.50 14.36
C ALA A 104 -4.46 -13.02 14.02
N TYR A 105 -5.37 -12.16 14.44
CA TYR A 105 -5.32 -10.72 14.16
C TYR A 105 -4.18 -10.04 14.93
N GLU A 106 -3.92 -10.47 16.17
CA GLU A 106 -2.76 -10.00 16.94
C GLU A 106 -1.43 -10.45 16.33
N SER A 107 -1.42 -11.55 15.59
CA SER A 107 -0.23 -12.11 14.92
C SER A 107 -0.04 -11.57 13.51
N THR A 108 -0.78 -10.54 13.12
CA THR A 108 -0.73 -9.93 11.79
C THR A 108 -0.26 -8.49 11.89
N SER A 109 0.63 -8.05 11.00
CA SER A 109 0.96 -6.63 10.81
C SER A 109 0.06 -5.99 9.76
N TRP A 110 -0.31 -4.72 10.01
CA TRP A 110 -1.37 -4.03 9.27
C TRP A 110 -0.89 -2.74 8.60
N GLY A 111 -1.21 -2.61 7.30
CA GLY A 111 -1.16 -1.37 6.54
C GLY A 111 0.23 -0.79 6.29
N LEU A 112 0.26 0.51 5.98
CA LEU A 112 1.45 1.29 5.59
C LEU A 112 2.63 1.10 6.53
N GLY A 113 2.42 1.14 7.84
CA GLY A 113 3.50 1.02 8.83
C GLY A 113 3.83 -0.41 9.22
N GLN A 114 3.11 -1.41 8.71
CA GLN A 114 3.20 -2.80 9.17
C GLN A 114 3.11 -2.91 10.71
N VAL A 115 2.16 -2.19 11.31
CA VAL A 115 1.99 -2.18 12.76
C VAL A 115 1.37 -3.51 13.20
N MET A 116 2.03 -4.22 14.11
CA MET A 116 1.57 -5.52 14.60
C MET A 116 0.27 -5.37 15.41
N GLY A 117 -0.74 -6.20 15.11
CA GLY A 117 -2.04 -6.20 15.80
C GLY A 117 -1.90 -6.45 17.30
N ALA A 118 -0.89 -7.23 17.72
CA ALA A 118 -0.52 -7.46 19.12
C ALA A 118 -0.36 -6.18 19.97
N HIS A 119 -0.10 -5.04 19.34
CA HIS A 119 0.11 -3.77 20.02
C HIS A 119 -1.18 -3.00 20.31
N TRP A 120 -2.36 -3.54 19.99
CA TRP A 120 -3.65 -2.85 20.14
C TRP A 120 -3.80 -2.18 21.51
N LEU A 121 -3.52 -2.88 22.61
CA LEU A 121 -3.67 -2.35 23.97
C LEU A 121 -2.65 -1.25 24.27
N TRP A 122 -1.39 -1.45 23.87
CA TRP A 122 -0.31 -0.50 24.08
C TRP A 122 -0.51 0.80 23.27
N LEU A 123 -1.16 0.69 22.10
CA LEU A 123 -1.55 1.81 21.24
C LEU A 123 -2.87 2.47 21.68
N GLY A 124 -3.54 1.93 22.71
CA GLY A 124 -4.74 2.50 23.31
C GLY A 124 -6.05 2.17 22.59
N PHE A 125 -6.12 1.04 21.88
CA PHE A 125 -7.36 0.51 21.34
C PHE A 125 -8.04 -0.41 22.37
N ASP A 126 -9.36 -0.58 22.25
CA ASP A 126 -10.15 -1.43 23.16
C ASP A 126 -9.93 -2.93 22.90
N ASN A 127 -9.63 -3.29 21.66
CA ASN A 127 -9.34 -4.65 21.21
C ASN A 127 -8.60 -4.60 19.86
N VAL A 128 -8.20 -5.78 19.35
CA VAL A 128 -7.51 -5.88 18.07
C VAL A 128 -8.38 -5.45 16.88
N ASP A 129 -9.69 -5.66 16.94
CA ASP A 129 -10.60 -5.31 15.85
C ASP A 129 -10.71 -3.80 15.66
N ALA A 130 -10.73 -3.02 16.73
CA ALA A 130 -10.69 -1.57 16.68
C ALA A 130 -9.40 -1.05 16.01
N LEU A 131 -8.26 -1.71 16.23
CA LEU A 131 -7.01 -1.39 15.52
C LEU A 131 -7.12 -1.71 14.02
N VAL A 132 -7.76 -2.83 13.67
CA VAL A 132 -7.96 -3.23 12.28
C VAL A 132 -8.97 -2.32 11.57
N GLU A 133 -10.02 -1.89 12.25
CA GLU A 133 -10.98 -0.89 11.75
C GLU A 133 -10.27 0.44 11.43
N GLU A 134 -9.36 0.89 12.30
CA GLU A 134 -8.52 2.07 12.03
C GLU A 134 -7.67 1.86 10.77
N ALA A 135 -7.03 0.71 10.61
CA ALA A 135 -6.23 0.39 9.42
C ALA A 135 -7.09 0.30 8.14
N ARG A 136 -8.34 -0.15 8.25
CA ARG A 136 -9.32 -0.22 7.14
C ARG A 136 -9.96 1.13 6.82
N SER A 137 -9.87 2.12 7.71
CA SER A 137 -10.52 3.42 7.53
C SER A 137 -9.93 4.28 6.40
N GLY A 138 -8.74 3.92 5.89
CA GLY A 138 -8.11 4.61 4.77
C GLY A 138 -6.60 4.78 4.97
N ALA A 139 -5.95 5.50 4.04
CA ALA A 139 -4.52 5.81 4.14
C ALA A 139 -4.24 6.64 5.40
N ALA A 140 -5.11 7.61 5.69
CA ALA A 140 -5.05 8.40 6.92
C ALA A 140 -5.08 7.53 8.20
N GLY A 141 -5.92 6.49 8.25
CA GLY A 141 -5.99 5.59 9.41
C GLY A 141 -4.74 4.75 9.59
N GLN A 142 -4.20 4.20 8.48
CA GLN A 142 -2.93 3.49 8.51
C GLN A 142 -1.76 4.40 8.92
N ALA A 143 -1.77 5.66 8.48
CA ALA A 143 -0.77 6.66 8.86
C ALA A 143 -0.88 7.04 10.35
N ARG A 144 -2.09 7.24 10.88
CA ARG A 144 -2.31 7.47 12.32
C ARG A 144 -1.86 6.28 13.16
N LEU A 145 -2.11 5.05 12.72
CA LEU A 145 -1.65 3.84 13.41
C LEU A 145 -0.12 3.78 13.47
N MET A 146 0.56 4.05 12.35
CA MET A 146 2.02 4.13 12.27
C MET A 146 2.59 5.23 13.15
N ALA A 147 2.01 6.43 13.11
CA ALA A 147 2.47 7.57 13.88
C ALA A 147 2.26 7.37 15.40
N ARG A 148 1.16 6.75 15.83
CA ARG A 148 0.94 6.33 17.23
C ARG A 148 2.00 5.34 17.70
N TYR A 149 2.39 4.39 16.84
CA TYR A 149 3.48 3.46 17.17
C TYR A 149 4.80 4.21 17.39
N ILE A 150 5.16 5.13 16.49
CA ILE A 150 6.38 5.94 16.58
C ILE A 150 6.40 6.77 17.87
N GLU A 151 5.29 7.40 18.22
CA GLU A 151 5.13 8.17 19.46
C GLU A 151 5.32 7.27 20.69
N LYS A 152 4.57 6.16 20.77
CA LYS A 152 4.61 5.24 21.92
C LYS A 152 5.97 4.56 22.08
N ALA A 153 6.69 4.32 20.97
CA ALA A 153 8.05 3.79 20.96
C ALA A 153 9.11 4.83 21.37
N GLY A 154 8.74 6.11 21.55
CA GLY A 154 9.67 7.20 21.87
C GLY A 154 10.57 7.59 20.70
N LEU A 155 10.13 7.34 19.46
CA LEU A 155 10.94 7.53 18.25
C LEU A 155 10.73 8.88 17.58
N THR A 156 9.71 9.66 17.97
CA THR A 156 9.37 10.94 17.35
C THR A 156 10.55 11.91 17.26
N GLU A 157 11.31 12.05 18.34
CA GLU A 157 12.45 12.98 18.38
C GLU A 157 13.62 12.50 17.50
N ALA A 158 13.91 11.19 17.52
CA ALA A 158 14.91 10.58 16.66
C ALA A 158 14.54 10.74 15.18
N LEU A 159 13.25 10.53 14.85
CA LEU A 159 12.73 10.66 13.50
C LEU A 159 12.84 12.09 12.97
N ASN A 160 12.43 13.08 13.77
CA ASN A 160 12.50 14.50 13.39
C ASN A 160 13.93 15.05 13.33
N ARG A 161 14.89 14.42 14.03
CA ARG A 161 16.32 14.73 13.93
C ARG A 161 17.05 13.90 12.88
N HIS A 162 16.33 13.07 12.12
CA HIS A 162 16.89 12.20 11.07
C HIS A 162 17.95 11.23 11.62
N ASP A 163 17.82 10.81 12.88
CA ASP A 163 18.64 9.76 13.47
C ASP A 163 18.14 8.39 12.99
N TRP A 164 18.46 8.07 11.74
CA TRP A 164 18.01 6.86 11.06
C TRP A 164 18.51 5.56 11.71
N GLU A 165 19.61 5.63 12.47
CA GLU A 165 20.13 4.50 13.23
C GLU A 165 19.26 4.22 14.46
N ALA A 166 18.92 5.26 15.24
CA ALA A 166 17.99 5.13 16.36
C ALA A 166 16.58 4.72 15.90
N VAL A 167 16.08 5.33 14.81
CA VAL A 167 14.79 4.95 14.22
C VAL A 167 14.82 3.50 13.74
N GLY A 168 15.85 3.09 12.99
CA GLY A 168 15.98 1.73 12.50
C GLY A 168 16.03 0.70 13.63
N HIS A 169 16.80 0.97 14.69
CA HIS A 169 16.85 0.11 15.86
C HIS A 169 15.52 0.04 16.62
N GLY A 170 14.87 1.18 16.85
CA GLY A 170 13.61 1.23 17.61
C GLY A 170 12.42 0.65 16.84
N TYR A 171 12.35 0.86 15.53
CA TYR A 171 11.24 0.44 14.69
C TYR A 171 11.37 -1.02 14.22
N ASN A 172 12.57 -1.44 13.80
CA ASN A 172 12.83 -2.78 13.26
C ASN A 172 13.61 -3.70 14.19
N GLY A 173 13.96 -3.22 15.39
CA GLY A 173 14.74 -3.97 16.37
C GLY A 173 16.24 -4.04 16.04
N PRO A 174 17.04 -4.75 16.88
CA PRO A 174 18.50 -4.76 16.78
C PRO A 174 19.06 -5.34 15.47
N GLY A 175 18.24 -6.08 14.71
CA GLY A 175 18.60 -6.67 13.43
C GLY A 175 18.52 -5.74 12.23
N PHE A 176 18.06 -4.49 12.37
CA PHE A 176 17.75 -3.57 11.26
C PHE A 176 18.90 -3.34 10.27
N ARG A 177 20.16 -3.43 10.72
CA ARG A 177 21.35 -3.27 9.86
C ARG A 177 21.52 -4.39 8.85
N LYS A 178 21.01 -5.60 9.10
CA LYS A 178 21.11 -6.74 8.18
C LYS A 178 20.53 -6.43 6.80
N ASN A 179 19.51 -5.56 6.76
CA ASN A 179 18.83 -5.15 5.53
C ASN A 179 19.13 -3.70 5.14
N ALA A 180 20.14 -3.07 5.77
CA ALA A 180 20.51 -1.67 5.60
C ALA A 180 19.34 -0.70 5.76
N TYR A 181 18.43 -0.96 6.71
CA TYR A 181 17.18 -0.20 6.85
C TYR A 181 17.42 1.30 7.01
N HIS A 182 18.35 1.70 7.88
CA HIS A 182 18.69 3.10 8.12
C HIS A 182 19.17 3.83 6.86
N LEU A 183 19.98 3.18 6.01
CA LEU A 183 20.42 3.76 4.72
C LEU A 183 19.26 3.91 3.75
N LYS A 184 18.41 2.88 3.63
CA LYS A 184 17.22 2.92 2.77
C LYS A 184 16.25 4.02 3.21
N LEU A 185 16.09 4.20 4.52
CA LEU A 185 15.25 5.24 5.09
C LEU A 185 15.83 6.63 4.81
N ALA A 186 17.14 6.82 4.98
CA ALA A 186 17.81 8.08 4.63
C ALA A 186 17.63 8.42 3.14
N GLU A 187 17.82 7.44 2.25
CA GLU A 187 17.61 7.62 0.81
C GLU A 187 16.14 7.91 0.48
N ALA A 188 15.20 7.23 1.14
CA ALA A 188 13.77 7.47 0.96
C ALA A 188 13.40 8.89 1.41
N TYR A 189 13.91 9.34 2.55
CA TYR A 189 13.74 10.70 3.04
C TYR A 189 14.28 11.72 2.04
N GLN A 190 15.51 11.54 1.55
CA GLN A 190 16.09 12.46 0.56
C GLN A 190 15.24 12.53 -0.71
N ARG A 191 14.66 11.40 -1.16
CA ARG A 191 13.70 11.39 -2.28
C ARG A 191 12.41 12.16 -2.00
N GLN A 192 11.95 12.23 -0.75
CA GLN A 192 10.78 13.04 -0.39
C GLN A 192 11.09 14.54 -0.42
N ILE A 193 12.33 14.92 -0.11
CA ILE A 193 12.77 16.33 -0.11
C ILE A 193 13.13 16.85 -1.50
N ASP A 194 13.95 16.10 -2.24
CA ASP A 194 14.51 16.55 -3.53
C ASP A 194 13.70 16.07 -4.74
N GLY A 195 12.90 15.03 -4.56
CA GLY A 195 12.19 14.38 -5.65
C GLY A 195 11.00 15.20 -6.16
N PRO A 196 10.45 14.84 -7.33
CA PRO A 196 9.17 15.40 -7.75
C PRO A 196 8.13 15.13 -6.66
N ALA A 197 7.21 16.08 -6.50
CA ALA A 197 6.10 15.94 -5.57
C ALA A 197 5.41 14.57 -5.76
N PRO A 198 4.89 13.95 -4.69
CA PRO A 198 4.10 12.73 -4.80
C PRO A 198 3.05 12.88 -5.91
N GLY A 199 2.87 11.86 -6.76
CA GLY A 199 2.00 11.92 -7.94
C GLY A 199 2.59 12.51 -9.23
N ASP A 200 3.71 13.25 -9.20
CA ASP A 200 4.31 13.87 -10.42
C ASP A 200 5.51 13.07 -10.97
N ARG A 201 5.66 11.82 -10.55
CA ARG A 201 6.88 11.04 -10.81
C ARG A 201 6.78 10.19 -12.07
N LEU A 202 7.92 10.10 -12.77
CA LEU A 202 8.13 9.25 -13.94
C LEU A 202 7.98 7.76 -13.56
N MET A 203 6.97 7.07 -14.10
CA MET A 203 6.76 5.63 -13.87
C MET A 203 7.38 4.80 -14.99
N LYS A 204 8.23 3.85 -14.63
CA LYS A 204 8.98 2.96 -15.54
C LYS A 204 9.19 1.60 -14.90
N VAL A 205 9.82 0.68 -15.62
CA VAL A 205 10.24 -0.63 -15.05
C VAL A 205 10.91 -0.45 -13.69
N ASP A 206 10.55 -1.33 -12.75
CA ASP A 206 10.91 -1.32 -11.32
C ASP A 206 10.22 -0.27 -10.45
N SER A 207 9.42 0.62 -11.03
CA SER A 207 8.49 1.47 -10.25
C SER A 207 7.44 0.59 -9.59
N ARG A 208 7.00 0.98 -8.38
CA ARG A 208 5.99 0.24 -7.61
C ARG A 208 5.09 1.18 -6.84
N GLY A 209 3.96 0.66 -6.37
CA GLY A 209 3.04 1.30 -5.43
C GLY A 209 1.77 1.82 -6.08
N GLU A 210 1.02 2.61 -5.33
CA GLU A 210 -0.34 3.07 -5.66
C GLU A 210 -0.44 3.69 -7.06
N MET A 211 0.46 4.62 -7.42
CA MET A 211 0.45 5.22 -8.76
C MET A 211 0.59 4.21 -9.90
N VAL A 212 1.33 3.12 -9.67
CA VAL A 212 1.48 2.05 -10.67
C VAL A 212 0.21 1.22 -10.75
N THR A 213 -0.46 0.98 -9.62
CA THR A 213 -1.78 0.33 -9.60
C THR A 213 -2.79 1.16 -10.39
N GLU A 214 -2.89 2.46 -10.12
CA GLU A 214 -3.77 3.39 -10.86
C GLU A 214 -3.47 3.37 -12.37
N LEU A 215 -2.18 3.36 -12.74
CA LEU A 215 -1.74 3.24 -14.12
C LEU A 215 -2.18 1.92 -14.78
N GLN A 216 -2.03 0.80 -14.07
CA GLN A 216 -2.43 -0.52 -14.56
C GLN A 216 -3.95 -0.63 -14.69
N GLU A 217 -4.72 -0.09 -13.74
CA GLU A 217 -6.18 -0.04 -13.80
C GLU A 217 -6.68 0.82 -14.97
N ALA A 218 -6.05 1.98 -15.21
CA ALA A 218 -6.30 2.82 -16.37
C ALA A 218 -6.09 2.06 -17.69
N LEU A 219 -4.97 1.33 -17.80
CA LEU A 219 -4.67 0.50 -18.97
C LEU A 219 -5.73 -0.58 -19.20
N VAL A 220 -6.13 -1.30 -18.15
CA VAL A 220 -7.18 -2.33 -18.23
C VAL A 220 -8.51 -1.72 -18.68
N ALA A 221 -8.90 -0.57 -18.11
CA ALA A 221 -10.12 0.14 -18.48
C ALA A 221 -10.14 0.59 -19.96
N LEU A 222 -8.97 0.90 -20.52
CA LEU A 222 -8.79 1.26 -21.93
C LEU A 222 -8.58 0.05 -22.85
N GLY A 223 -8.66 -1.19 -22.33
CA GLY A 223 -8.55 -2.41 -23.12
C GLY A 223 -7.13 -2.94 -23.32
N TYR A 224 -6.16 -2.48 -22.53
CA TYR A 224 -4.79 -3.01 -22.50
C TYR A 224 -4.64 -3.98 -21.31
N PRO A 225 -4.69 -5.30 -21.53
CA PRO A 225 -4.66 -6.26 -20.44
C PRO A 225 -3.28 -6.27 -19.75
N VAL A 226 -3.28 -6.04 -18.44
CA VAL A 226 -2.13 -6.14 -17.52
C VAL A 226 -2.61 -6.61 -16.15
N ASP A 227 -1.71 -7.22 -15.38
CA ASP A 227 -1.96 -7.46 -13.95
C ASP A 227 -1.95 -6.12 -13.20
N THR A 228 -2.88 -5.92 -12.26
CA THR A 228 -2.99 -4.72 -11.42
C THR A 228 -2.32 -4.92 -10.05
N ASP A 229 -1.07 -5.40 -10.09
CA ASP A 229 -0.32 -5.78 -8.89
C ASP A 229 0.45 -4.62 -8.23
N GLY A 230 0.43 -3.43 -8.85
CA GLY A 230 1.19 -2.27 -8.41
C GLY A 230 2.70 -2.37 -8.68
N ILE A 231 3.13 -3.29 -9.54
CA ILE A 231 4.53 -3.48 -9.94
C ILE A 231 4.68 -3.20 -11.43
N PHE A 232 5.49 -2.20 -11.78
CA PHE A 232 5.74 -1.85 -13.17
C PHE A 232 6.75 -2.84 -13.76
N GLY A 233 6.24 -3.96 -14.26
CA GLY A 233 7.03 -5.01 -14.89
C GLY A 233 7.13 -4.85 -16.43
N PRO A 234 7.78 -5.81 -17.11
CA PRO A 234 7.86 -5.84 -18.57
C PRO A 234 6.50 -5.85 -19.26
N GLY A 235 5.49 -6.50 -18.67
CA GLY A 235 4.11 -6.51 -19.18
C GLY A 235 3.48 -5.11 -19.20
N THR A 236 3.60 -4.36 -18.09
CA THR A 236 3.15 -2.97 -18.01
C THR A 236 3.90 -2.09 -19.00
N ALA A 237 5.22 -2.24 -19.13
CA ALA A 237 6.01 -1.49 -20.10
C ALA A 237 5.54 -1.72 -21.55
N ALA A 238 5.23 -2.97 -21.91
CA ALA A 238 4.73 -3.32 -23.24
C ALA A 238 3.34 -2.70 -23.50
N ALA A 239 2.45 -2.74 -22.52
CA ALA A 239 1.12 -2.11 -22.61
C ALA A 239 1.23 -0.58 -22.78
N ILE A 240 2.12 0.07 -22.04
CA ILE A 240 2.39 1.50 -22.18
C ILE A 240 2.93 1.83 -23.57
N LYS A 241 3.90 1.07 -24.10
CA LYS A 241 4.41 1.28 -25.47
C LYS A 241 3.31 1.20 -26.51
N LYS A 242 2.40 0.23 -26.36
CA LYS A 242 1.26 0.06 -27.25
C LYS A 242 0.32 1.27 -27.17
N PHE A 243 -0.09 1.65 -25.96
CA PHE A 243 -0.93 2.84 -25.74
C PHE A 243 -0.30 4.11 -26.33
N GLN A 244 0.99 4.34 -26.05
CA GLN A 244 1.75 5.48 -26.57
C GLN A 244 1.74 5.50 -28.11
N SER A 245 1.99 4.35 -28.74
CA SER A 245 2.00 4.23 -30.21
C SER A 245 0.63 4.56 -30.82
N GLU A 246 -0.45 4.06 -30.21
CA GLU A 246 -1.83 4.28 -30.68
C GLU A 246 -2.32 5.71 -30.46
N HIS A 247 -1.71 6.45 -29.53
CA HIS A 247 -2.06 7.84 -29.21
C HIS A 247 -1.05 8.88 -29.71
N GLY A 248 -0.14 8.49 -30.61
CA GLY A 248 0.82 9.41 -31.26
C GLY A 248 1.91 9.95 -30.33
N LEU A 249 2.24 9.22 -29.27
CA LEU A 249 3.33 9.52 -28.35
C LEU A 249 4.60 8.74 -28.72
N ALA A 250 5.75 9.15 -28.17
CA ALA A 250 6.97 8.33 -28.23
C ALA A 250 6.75 7.02 -27.46
N ALA A 251 6.94 5.87 -28.12
CA ALA A 251 6.72 4.54 -27.56
C ALA A 251 7.93 4.04 -26.73
N ASP A 252 8.33 4.81 -25.72
CA ASP A 252 9.46 4.50 -24.85
C ASP A 252 9.13 3.51 -23.72
N GLY A 253 7.84 3.29 -23.43
CA GLY A 253 7.36 2.42 -22.36
C GLY A 253 7.45 3.05 -20.98
N ILE A 254 7.59 4.37 -20.91
CA ILE A 254 7.71 5.17 -19.69
C ILE A 254 6.47 6.04 -19.55
N ALA A 255 5.75 5.91 -18.44
CA ALA A 255 4.60 6.75 -18.12
C ALA A 255 5.04 8.05 -17.43
N GLY A 256 5.58 8.98 -18.22
CA GLY A 256 5.82 10.37 -17.80
C GLY A 256 4.59 11.26 -17.98
N GLU A 257 4.72 12.56 -17.68
CA GLU A 257 3.61 13.53 -17.69
C GLU A 257 2.74 13.46 -18.95
N ARG A 258 3.36 13.38 -20.13
CA ARG A 258 2.63 13.29 -21.42
C ARG A 258 1.80 12.02 -21.55
N THR A 259 2.33 10.89 -21.10
CA THR A 259 1.61 9.61 -21.14
C THR A 259 0.50 9.58 -20.11
N GLN A 260 0.72 10.09 -18.91
CA GLN A 260 -0.29 10.19 -17.86
C GLN A 260 -1.45 11.11 -18.29
N ALA A 261 -1.15 12.30 -18.81
CA ALA A 261 -2.17 13.21 -19.33
C ALA A 261 -2.96 12.61 -20.51
N ALA A 262 -2.31 11.80 -21.37
CA ALA A 262 -3.00 11.11 -22.46
C ALA A 262 -3.92 10.00 -21.94
N LEU A 263 -3.51 9.23 -20.94
CA LEU A 263 -4.35 8.21 -20.28
C LEU A 263 -5.57 8.85 -19.62
N GLU A 264 -5.37 9.93 -18.85
CA GLU A 264 -6.46 10.69 -18.24
C GLU A 264 -7.46 11.17 -19.30
N LYS A 265 -6.97 11.76 -20.39
CA LYS A 265 -7.81 12.21 -21.51
C LYS A 265 -8.58 11.06 -22.17
N ALA A 266 -7.97 9.88 -22.31
CA ALA A 266 -8.61 8.71 -22.90
C ALA A 266 -9.66 8.08 -21.97
N LEU A 267 -9.47 8.17 -20.65
CA LEU A 267 -10.40 7.70 -19.63
C LEU A 267 -11.60 8.62 -19.44
N GLN A 268 -11.47 9.92 -19.75
CA GLN A 268 -12.61 10.81 -19.78
C GLN A 268 -13.58 10.32 -20.87
N PRO A 269 -14.82 9.92 -20.54
CA PRO A 269 -15.77 9.49 -21.55
C PRO A 269 -15.93 10.62 -22.57
N ALA A 270 -16.11 10.26 -23.85
CA ALA A 270 -16.46 11.19 -24.91
C ALA A 270 -17.83 11.85 -24.63
N ALA A 271 -17.86 12.81 -23.71
CA ALA A 271 -19.02 13.61 -23.34
C ALA A 271 -19.61 14.38 -24.53
N GLY A 272 -18.85 14.50 -25.63
CA GLY A 272 -19.28 15.13 -26.87
C GLY A 272 -20.03 14.22 -27.84
N PHE A 273 -19.88 12.89 -27.77
CA PHE A 273 -20.46 12.00 -28.80
C PHE A 273 -21.98 11.82 -28.60
N TRP A 274 -22.41 11.56 -27.35
CA TRP A 274 -23.82 11.34 -27.03
C TRP A 274 -24.67 12.62 -27.00
N SER A 275 -24.06 13.79 -26.72
CA SER A 275 -24.73 15.10 -26.81
C SER A 275 -24.98 15.52 -28.26
N SER A 276 -24.02 15.27 -29.15
CA SER A 276 -24.14 15.53 -30.59
C SER A 276 -25.14 14.58 -31.27
N LEU A 277 -25.15 13.29 -30.88
CA LEU A 277 -26.10 12.32 -31.41
C LEU A 277 -27.55 12.60 -30.95
N LYS A 278 -27.75 13.04 -29.71
CA LYS A 278 -29.07 13.49 -29.21
C LYS A 278 -29.55 14.76 -29.91
N ALA A 279 -28.68 15.74 -30.15
CA ALA A 279 -29.04 16.96 -30.88
C ALA A 279 -29.43 16.66 -32.34
N TRP A 280 -28.75 15.72 -32.98
CA TRP A 280 -29.08 15.26 -34.33
C TRP A 280 -30.40 14.47 -34.38
N LEU A 281 -30.64 13.55 -33.42
CA LEU A 281 -31.89 12.77 -33.33
C LEU A 281 -33.11 13.63 -32.97
N VAL A 282 -32.97 14.66 -32.12
CA VAL A 282 -34.05 15.61 -31.81
C VAL A 282 -34.35 16.53 -33.01
N GLY A 283 -33.34 16.83 -33.84
CA GLY A 283 -33.53 17.60 -35.08
C GLY A 283 -34.30 16.85 -36.18
N LEU A 284 -34.32 15.51 -36.15
CA LEU A 284 -34.98 14.68 -37.17
C LEU A 284 -36.49 14.43 -36.94
N PHE A 285 -36.99 14.64 -35.72
CA PHE A 285 -38.40 14.43 -35.37
C PHE A 285 -39.14 15.71 -34.95
N GLY A 286 -38.50 16.87 -35.08
CA GLY A 286 -39.00 18.16 -34.59
C GLY A 286 -39.57 19.11 -35.66
N ARG A 287 -39.96 18.62 -36.85
CA ARG A 287 -40.69 19.41 -37.85
C ARG A 287 -41.69 18.54 -38.61
N SER A 288 -42.92 18.48 -38.10
CA SER A 288 -44.22 18.51 -38.81
C SER A 288 -45.30 18.18 -37.78
#